data_AF-X1NHP5-F1
#
_entry.id   AF-X1NHP5-F1
#
_cell.length_a   1.000
_cell.length_b   1.000
_cell.length_c   1.000
_cell.angle_alpha   90.00
_cell.angle_beta   90.00
_cell.angle_gamma   90.00
#
_symmetry.space_group_name_H-M   'P 1'
#
loop_
_entity.id
_entity.type
_entity.pdbx_description
1 polymer ?
#
loop_
_entity_poly.entity_id
_entity_poly.type
_entity_poly.pdbx_seq_one_letter_code
_entity_poly.pdbx_strand_id
1 'polypeptide(L)'
;MLSEYSPDIEALGQKEVLHFYYDYPYERSREIWYRLYEEFGRSAESIEARWRIARHWAGQGRFEHADELLTEAQAMAAERLKQLAKEQVRSETLFSPFHAPADSAMTKSKLAELRRRLNQLRNLISEENRAGDARAKKRLAKFVKLNPHSPRYATELKDLLRGSGTNDPLGDNILLAEAKLIADEQLKAEKLAELHEKSWDTDGGMQALYELGLLKIGLWRQQSESNPEQKKKALAEARATLTSFIRLFPDSFCAEQVKENLENLPTGD
;
A
#
# COMPACT_ATOMS: atom_id res chain seq x y z
N MET A 1 -11.93 15.92 5.72
CA MET A 1 -11.37 16.18 7.05
C MET A 1 -9.95 16.73 6.91
N LEU A 2 -9.71 17.97 7.31
CA LEU A 2 -8.37 18.62 7.25
C LEU A 2 -7.44 18.16 8.39
N SER A 3 -7.97 17.58 9.46
CA SER A 3 -7.23 17.14 10.67
C SER A 3 -6.37 15.88 10.48
N GLU A 4 -6.58 15.15 9.38
CA GLU A 4 -5.86 13.90 9.07
C GLU A 4 -4.57 14.13 8.29
N TYR A 5 -4.52 15.24 7.58
CA TYR A 5 -3.34 15.64 6.83
C TYR A 5 -2.27 16.10 7.81
N SER A 6 -1.11 15.47 7.72
CA SER A 6 0.08 15.91 8.43
C SER A 6 1.18 16.28 7.43
N PRO A 7 1.93 17.36 7.70
CA PRO A 7 3.02 17.76 6.84
C PRO A 7 4.14 16.74 6.91
N ASP A 8 4.73 16.42 5.77
CA ASP A 8 5.93 15.61 5.68
C ASP A 8 7.17 16.48 5.78
N ILE A 9 7.73 16.43 6.97
CA ILE A 9 8.87 17.23 7.36
C ILE A 9 10.15 16.68 6.70
N GLU A 10 10.20 15.38 6.36
CA GLU A 10 11.35 14.81 5.64
C GLU A 10 11.34 15.24 4.16
N ALA A 11 10.20 15.17 3.49
CA ALA A 11 10.09 15.65 2.11
C ALA A 11 10.31 17.16 2.01
N LEU A 12 9.94 17.95 3.03
CA LEU A 12 10.25 19.38 3.07
C LEU A 12 11.78 19.63 3.03
N GLY A 13 12.54 18.84 3.80
CA GLY A 13 14.01 18.94 3.83
C GLY A 13 14.70 18.50 2.55
N GLN A 14 14.05 17.65 1.73
CA GLN A 14 14.63 17.11 0.50
C GLN A 14 14.15 17.81 -0.79
N LYS A 15 12.91 18.33 -0.79
CA LYS A 15 12.23 18.82 -2.01
C LYS A 15 11.69 20.25 -1.88
N GLU A 16 11.84 20.92 -0.74
CA GLU A 16 11.31 22.27 -0.45
C GLU A 16 9.79 22.44 -0.72
N VAL A 17 9.04 21.33 -0.84
CA VAL A 17 7.60 21.32 -1.11
C VAL A 17 6.88 20.63 0.05
N LEU A 18 5.90 21.34 0.64
CA LEU A 18 5.06 20.84 1.72
C LEU A 18 4.07 19.79 1.18
N HIS A 19 4.32 18.52 1.52
CA HIS A 19 3.43 17.41 1.20
C HIS A 19 2.55 17.06 2.41
N PHE A 20 1.31 16.65 2.16
CA PHE A 20 0.38 16.21 3.19
C PHE A 20 -0.01 14.76 2.98
N TYR A 21 0.08 13.95 4.04
CA TYR A 21 -0.17 12.51 3.97
C TYR A 21 -1.41 12.11 4.76
N TYR A 22 -2.05 11.03 4.31
CA TYR A 22 -3.25 10.45 4.91
C TYR A 22 -3.14 8.94 5.12
N ASP A 23 -2.01 8.33 4.76
CA ASP A 23 -1.74 6.89 4.79
C ASP A 23 -1.26 6.37 6.15
N TYR A 24 -1.29 7.19 7.20
CA TYR A 24 -0.98 6.82 8.58
C TYR A 24 -2.10 7.22 9.56
N PRO A 25 -2.57 6.30 10.43
CA PRO A 25 -3.59 6.60 11.45
C PRO A 25 -2.98 7.29 12.68
N TYR A 26 -2.94 8.62 12.65
CA TYR A 26 -2.46 9.40 13.81
C TYR A 26 -3.31 9.17 15.06
N GLU A 27 -2.64 9.08 16.22
CA GLU A 27 -3.25 8.95 17.55
C GLU A 27 -4.35 9.99 17.80
N ARG A 28 -4.07 11.25 17.44
CA ARG A 28 -4.98 12.39 17.64
C ARG A 28 -6.32 12.25 16.93
N SER A 29 -6.37 11.45 15.86
CA SER A 29 -7.58 11.26 15.05
C SER A 29 -8.32 9.97 15.44
N ARG A 30 -7.82 9.21 16.44
CA ARG A 30 -8.39 7.91 16.81
C ARG A 30 -9.87 8.00 17.16
N GLU A 31 -10.26 8.95 18.00
CA GLU A 31 -11.64 9.08 18.45
C GLU A 31 -12.61 9.27 17.28
N ILE A 32 -12.19 10.00 16.25
CA ILE A 32 -12.98 10.20 15.04
C ILE A 32 -13.20 8.87 14.30
N TRP A 33 -12.17 8.01 14.24
CA TRP A 33 -12.28 6.71 13.59
C TRP A 33 -13.21 5.76 14.34
N TYR A 34 -13.11 5.69 15.66
CA TYR A 34 -14.03 4.90 16.46
C TYR A 34 -15.46 5.41 16.33
N ARG A 35 -15.66 6.73 16.34
CA ARG A 35 -16.97 7.33 16.11
C ARG A 35 -17.57 6.97 14.74
N LEU A 36 -16.77 7.04 13.67
CA LEU A 36 -17.21 6.62 12.33
C LEU A 36 -17.55 5.14 12.26
N TYR A 37 -16.80 4.30 12.96
CA TYR A 37 -17.06 2.87 13.05
C TYR A 37 -18.35 2.55 13.83
N GLU A 38 -18.55 3.19 14.98
CA GLU A 38 -19.67 2.91 15.91
C GLU A 38 -20.98 3.57 15.47
N GLU A 39 -20.96 4.87 15.15
CA GLU A 39 -22.17 5.63 14.80
C GLU A 39 -22.56 5.47 13.32
N PHE A 40 -21.58 5.20 12.45
CA PHE A 40 -21.77 5.16 10.99
C PHE A 40 -21.25 3.87 10.36
N GLY A 41 -21.30 2.75 11.07
CA GLY A 41 -20.68 1.48 10.68
C GLY A 41 -21.14 0.86 9.35
N ARG A 42 -22.22 1.37 8.74
CA ARG A 42 -22.70 0.97 7.40
C ARG A 42 -22.28 1.92 6.27
N SER A 43 -21.68 3.07 6.59
CA SER A 43 -21.21 4.05 5.60
C SER A 43 -19.98 3.54 4.85
N ALA A 44 -19.73 4.06 3.65
CA ALA A 44 -18.52 3.71 2.89
C ALA A 44 -17.25 4.25 3.60
N GLU A 45 -17.36 5.39 4.27
CA GLU A 45 -16.30 6.01 5.05
C GLU A 45 -15.87 5.13 6.24
N SER A 46 -16.80 4.35 6.81
CA SER A 46 -16.48 3.43 7.90
C SER A 46 -15.56 2.28 7.49
N ILE A 47 -15.35 2.03 6.18
CA ILE A 47 -14.36 1.07 5.68
C ILE A 47 -12.94 1.57 5.99
N GLU A 48 -12.67 2.86 5.77
CA GLU A 48 -11.39 3.49 6.09
C GLU A 48 -11.15 3.46 7.60
N ALA A 49 -12.18 3.78 8.39
CA ALA A 49 -12.12 3.74 9.85
C ALA A 49 -11.70 2.35 10.36
N ARG A 50 -12.28 1.28 9.80
CA ARG A 50 -11.93 -0.10 10.14
C ARG A 50 -10.46 -0.44 9.84
N TRP A 51 -9.94 -0.04 8.68
CA TRP A 51 -8.52 -0.21 8.37
C TRP A 51 -7.62 0.48 9.41
N ARG A 52 -7.96 1.72 9.80
CA ARG A 52 -7.19 2.50 10.78
C ARG A 52 -7.23 1.90 12.17
N ILE A 53 -8.40 1.44 12.61
CA ILE A 53 -8.58 0.77 13.90
C ILE A 53 -7.83 -0.58 13.89
N ALA A 54 -7.91 -1.34 12.81
CA ALA A 54 -7.20 -2.61 12.67
C ALA A 54 -5.68 -2.42 12.79
N ARG A 55 -5.13 -1.38 12.14
CA ARG A 55 -3.70 -1.04 12.29
C ARG A 55 -3.34 -0.70 13.74
N HIS A 56 -4.22 0.01 14.44
CA HIS A 56 -4.02 0.31 15.85
C HIS A 56 -4.02 -0.97 16.73
N TRP A 57 -5.00 -1.86 16.54
CA TRP A 57 -5.08 -3.13 17.28
C TRP A 57 -3.88 -4.04 16.98
N ALA A 58 -3.46 -4.15 15.72
CA ALA A 58 -2.24 -4.85 15.34
C ALA A 58 -0.99 -4.24 16.01
N GLY A 59 -0.92 -2.90 16.12
CA GLY A 59 0.12 -2.20 16.86
C GLY A 59 0.11 -2.45 18.38
N GLN A 60 -0.97 -2.98 18.93
CA GLN A 60 -1.10 -3.46 20.31
C GLN A 60 -0.86 -4.97 20.43
N GLY A 61 -0.57 -5.67 19.34
CA GLY A 61 -0.43 -7.13 19.28
C GLY A 61 -1.75 -7.90 19.28
N ARG A 62 -2.90 -7.22 19.10
CA ARG A 62 -4.23 -7.84 18.97
C ARG A 62 -4.51 -8.21 17.52
N PHE A 63 -3.70 -9.12 16.98
CA PHE A 63 -3.69 -9.38 15.55
C PHE A 63 -4.93 -10.13 15.05
N GLU A 64 -5.54 -10.96 15.88
CA GLU A 64 -6.78 -11.69 15.55
C GLU A 64 -7.95 -10.71 15.38
N HIS A 65 -8.11 -9.79 16.33
CA HIS A 65 -9.13 -8.75 16.27
C HIS A 65 -8.89 -7.80 15.08
N ALA A 66 -7.63 -7.50 14.78
CA ALA A 66 -7.29 -6.72 13.59
C ALA A 66 -7.69 -7.46 12.31
N ASP A 67 -7.43 -8.76 12.20
CA ASP A 67 -7.80 -9.56 11.02
C ASP A 67 -9.32 -9.66 10.81
N GLU A 68 -10.09 -9.81 11.89
CA GLU A 68 -11.57 -9.79 11.85
C GLU A 68 -12.08 -8.47 11.25
N LEU A 69 -11.54 -7.35 11.73
CA LEU A 69 -11.95 -6.02 11.27
C LEU A 69 -11.53 -5.76 9.82
N LEU A 70 -10.36 -6.26 9.40
CA LEU A 70 -9.91 -6.20 8.01
C LEU A 70 -10.79 -7.03 7.09
N THR A 71 -11.22 -8.22 7.54
CA THR A 71 -12.11 -9.10 6.79
C THR A 71 -13.47 -8.44 6.56
N GLU A 72 -14.04 -7.83 7.60
CA GLU A 72 -15.29 -7.06 7.49
C GLU A 72 -15.14 -5.90 6.49
N ALA A 73 -14.07 -5.11 6.62
CA ALA A 73 -13.79 -4.00 5.72
C ALA A 73 -13.59 -4.43 4.26
N GLN A 74 -12.93 -5.56 4.01
CA GLN A 74 -12.77 -6.13 2.67
C GLN A 74 -14.11 -6.51 2.05
N ALA A 75 -15.00 -7.15 2.81
CA ALA A 75 -16.34 -7.52 2.33
C ALA A 75 -17.17 -6.27 1.98
N MET A 76 -17.14 -5.26 2.86
CA MET A 76 -17.82 -3.97 2.62
C MET A 76 -17.29 -3.26 1.38
N ALA A 77 -15.96 -3.22 1.20
CA ALA A 77 -15.34 -2.57 0.04
C ALA A 77 -15.69 -3.29 -1.28
N ALA A 78 -15.71 -4.63 -1.27
CA ALA A 78 -16.11 -5.42 -2.42
C ALA A 78 -17.57 -5.16 -2.81
N GLU A 79 -18.48 -5.10 -1.83
CA GLU A 79 -19.89 -4.81 -2.07
C GLU A 79 -20.09 -3.39 -2.61
N ARG A 80 -19.41 -2.38 -2.03
CA ARG A 80 -19.52 -1.00 -2.51
C ARG A 80 -18.97 -0.83 -3.93
N LEU A 81 -17.87 -1.50 -4.28
CA LEU A 81 -17.35 -1.48 -5.65
C LEU A 81 -18.33 -2.10 -6.65
N LYS A 82 -19.03 -3.19 -6.29
CA LYS A 82 -20.08 -3.77 -7.14
C LYS A 82 -21.25 -2.81 -7.35
N GLN A 83 -21.64 -2.06 -6.31
CA GLN A 83 -22.70 -1.05 -6.40
C GLN A 83 -22.29 0.11 -7.32
N LEU A 84 -21.09 0.66 -7.12
CA LEU A 84 -20.55 1.73 -7.98
C LEU A 84 -20.46 1.32 -9.46
N ALA A 85 -20.07 0.07 -9.74
CA ALA A 85 -20.04 -0.44 -11.11
C ALA A 85 -21.45 -0.46 -11.76
N LYS A 86 -22.49 -0.82 -10.99
CA LYS A 86 -23.89 -0.80 -11.47
C LYS A 86 -24.41 0.62 -11.67
N GLU A 87 -24.03 1.54 -10.78
CA GLU A 87 -24.39 2.97 -10.87
C GLU A 87 -23.78 3.61 -12.14
N GLN A 88 -22.52 3.28 -12.46
CA GLN A 88 -21.83 3.79 -13.65
C GLN A 88 -22.50 3.37 -14.97
N VAL A 89 -22.92 2.11 -15.09
CA VAL A 89 -23.65 1.61 -16.28
C VAL A 89 -24.98 2.34 -16.50
N ARG A 90 -25.61 2.84 -15.43
CA ARG A 90 -26.88 3.59 -15.51
C ARG A 90 -26.71 5.05 -15.94
N SER A 91 -25.51 5.64 -15.81
CA SER A 91 -25.30 7.07 -16.05
C SER A 91 -24.89 7.44 -17.48
N GLU A 92 -24.77 6.47 -18.40
CA GLU A 92 -24.37 6.69 -19.81
C GLU A 92 -25.49 7.29 -20.70
N THR A 93 -26.55 7.84 -20.11
CA THR A 93 -27.63 8.55 -20.82
C THR A 93 -27.27 10.01 -21.15
N LEU A 94 -27.93 10.58 -22.18
CA LEU A 94 -27.76 11.95 -22.70
C LEU A 94 -27.82 13.11 -21.67
N PHE A 95 -28.27 12.86 -20.44
CA PHE A 95 -28.29 13.83 -19.33
C PHE A 95 -27.13 13.67 -18.34
N SER A 96 -26.09 12.92 -18.73
CA SER A 96 -24.93 12.63 -17.89
C SER A 96 -24.31 13.87 -17.22
N PRO A 97 -24.28 15.10 -17.77
CA PRO A 97 -23.67 16.23 -17.04
C PRO A 97 -24.42 16.66 -15.76
N PHE A 98 -25.68 16.25 -15.55
CA PHE A 98 -26.56 16.74 -14.48
C PHE A 98 -26.89 15.67 -13.41
N HIS A 99 -25.92 14.87 -13.00
CA HIS A 99 -26.07 13.97 -11.86
C HIS A 99 -26.00 14.69 -10.50
N ALA A 100 -26.75 14.17 -9.54
CA ALA A 100 -26.61 14.53 -8.14
C ALA A 100 -25.15 14.33 -7.68
N PRO A 101 -24.65 15.14 -6.72
CA PRO A 101 -23.32 14.92 -6.16
C PRO A 101 -23.22 13.51 -5.60
N ALA A 102 -22.04 12.90 -5.70
CA ALA A 102 -21.81 11.55 -5.21
C ALA A 102 -22.18 11.44 -3.72
N ASP A 103 -22.95 10.41 -3.37
CA ASP A 103 -23.44 10.17 -2.01
C ASP A 103 -22.33 9.89 -0.98
N SER A 104 -21.08 9.73 -1.43
CA SER A 104 -19.93 9.44 -0.57
C SER A 104 -18.64 10.00 -1.17
N ALA A 105 -17.71 10.32 -0.28
CA ALA A 105 -16.34 10.70 -0.67
C ALA A 105 -15.49 9.49 -1.14
N MET A 106 -16.01 8.26 -1.00
CA MET A 106 -15.36 7.01 -1.36
C MET A 106 -15.61 6.66 -2.83
N THR A 107 -14.76 7.19 -3.70
CA THR A 107 -14.74 6.88 -5.14
C THR A 107 -14.24 5.45 -5.42
N LYS A 108 -14.45 4.96 -6.66
CA LYS A 108 -13.90 3.68 -7.13
C LYS A 108 -12.38 3.59 -6.92
N SER A 109 -11.65 4.66 -7.25
CA SER A 109 -10.20 4.74 -7.07
C SER A 109 -9.78 4.67 -5.60
N LYS A 110 -10.45 5.43 -4.72
CA LYS A 110 -10.17 5.40 -3.27
C LYS A 110 -10.48 4.04 -2.65
N LEU A 111 -11.56 3.38 -3.08
CA LEU A 111 -11.89 2.03 -2.62
C LEU A 111 -10.90 0.98 -3.13
N ALA A 112 -10.40 1.09 -4.36
CA ALA A 112 -9.35 0.23 -4.87
C ALA A 112 -8.05 0.39 -4.06
N GLU A 113 -7.65 1.64 -3.79
CA GLU A 113 -6.50 1.94 -2.94
C GLU A 113 -6.68 1.45 -1.50
N LEU A 114 -7.85 1.63 -0.91
CA LEU A 114 -8.16 1.13 0.42
C LEU A 114 -8.14 -0.40 0.47
N ARG A 115 -8.67 -1.10 -0.55
CA ARG A 115 -8.56 -2.57 -0.65
C ARG A 115 -7.10 -3.03 -0.69
N ARG A 116 -6.24 -2.32 -1.42
CA ARG A 116 -4.80 -2.61 -1.42
C ARG A 116 -4.21 -2.45 -0.02
N ARG A 117 -4.51 -1.35 0.68
CA ARG A 117 -4.02 -1.10 2.06
C ARG A 117 -4.55 -2.13 3.07
N LEU A 118 -5.81 -2.57 2.92
CA LEU A 118 -6.40 -3.65 3.70
C LEU A 118 -5.62 -4.96 3.50
N ASN A 119 -5.39 -5.35 2.24
CA ASN A 119 -4.67 -6.58 1.90
C ASN A 119 -3.19 -6.53 2.36
N GLN A 120 -2.51 -5.40 2.16
CA GLN A 120 -1.14 -5.19 2.63
C GLN A 120 -1.03 -5.36 4.13
N LEU A 121 -1.94 -4.75 4.90
CA LEU A 121 -1.92 -4.90 6.35
C LEU A 121 -2.24 -6.34 6.76
N ARG A 122 -3.19 -6.99 6.08
CA ARG A 122 -3.58 -8.38 6.35
C ARG A 122 -2.43 -9.36 6.11
N ASN A 123 -1.69 -9.20 5.01
CA ASN A 123 -0.48 -9.97 4.72
C ASN A 123 0.62 -9.70 5.74
N LEU A 124 0.86 -8.43 6.10
CA LEU A 124 1.87 -8.08 7.10
C LEU A 124 1.55 -8.70 8.47
N ILE A 125 0.28 -8.77 8.84
CA ILE A 125 -0.14 -9.43 10.10
C ILE A 125 -0.49 -10.90 9.89
N SER A 126 -0.04 -11.56 8.83
CA SER A 126 -0.33 -12.98 8.60
C SER A 126 0.29 -13.89 9.66
N GLU A 127 -0.09 -15.16 9.66
CA GLU A 127 0.52 -16.16 10.57
C GLU A 127 2.02 -16.31 10.35
N GLU A 128 2.50 -16.17 9.11
CA GLU A 128 3.91 -16.20 8.73
C GLU A 128 4.71 -15.13 9.50
N ASN A 129 4.26 -13.88 9.45
CA ASN A 129 4.90 -12.77 10.17
C ASN A 129 4.70 -12.81 11.69
N ARG A 130 3.70 -13.55 12.18
CA ARG A 130 3.49 -13.81 13.61
C ARG A 130 4.30 -15.02 14.11
N ALA A 131 4.91 -15.79 13.23
CA ALA A 131 5.62 -17.01 13.58
C ALA A 131 6.82 -16.68 14.49
N GLY A 132 7.08 -17.58 15.45
CA GLY A 132 8.16 -17.43 16.42
C GLY A 132 7.68 -17.12 17.84
N ASP A 133 8.56 -16.48 18.61
CA ASP A 133 8.36 -16.26 20.04
C ASP A 133 7.56 -14.99 20.36
N ALA A 134 7.27 -14.76 21.64
CA ALA A 134 6.60 -13.54 22.09
C ALA A 134 7.36 -12.25 21.74
N ARG A 135 8.67 -12.32 21.45
CA ARG A 135 9.47 -11.17 21.01
C ARG A 135 9.22 -10.86 19.54
N ALA A 136 9.08 -11.86 18.67
CA ALA A 136 8.69 -11.69 17.27
C ALA A 136 7.34 -10.96 17.15
N LYS A 137 6.33 -11.41 17.90
CA LYS A 137 5.01 -10.74 17.94
C LYS A 137 5.10 -9.28 18.42
N LYS A 138 5.95 -8.99 19.43
CA LYS A 138 6.19 -7.62 19.89
C LYS A 138 6.91 -6.76 18.85
N ARG A 139 7.85 -7.33 18.10
CA ARG A 139 8.53 -6.63 17.00
C ARG A 139 7.55 -6.31 15.87
N LEU A 140 6.71 -7.27 15.46
CA LEU A 140 5.65 -7.04 14.47
C LEU A 140 4.70 -5.92 14.91
N ALA A 141 4.21 -5.95 16.15
CA ALA A 141 3.35 -4.89 16.67
C ALA A 141 4.04 -3.51 16.65
N LYS A 142 5.33 -3.46 17.03
CA LYS A 142 6.13 -2.23 16.95
C LYS A 142 6.29 -1.74 15.51
N PHE A 143 6.59 -2.65 14.57
CA PHE A 143 6.73 -2.34 13.14
C PHE A 143 5.44 -1.76 12.55
N VAL A 144 4.28 -2.40 12.81
CA VAL A 144 2.97 -1.93 12.33
C VAL A 144 2.63 -0.51 12.81
N LYS A 145 3.05 -0.17 14.04
CA LYS A 145 2.83 1.16 14.64
C LYS A 145 3.79 2.23 14.12
N LEU A 146 4.88 1.88 13.44
CA LEU A 146 5.82 2.89 12.96
C LEU A 146 5.14 3.87 12.00
N ASN A 147 5.45 5.15 12.17
CA ASN A 147 4.99 6.22 11.30
C ASN A 147 6.04 6.46 10.21
N PRO A 148 5.76 6.17 8.93
CA PRO A 148 6.71 6.36 7.84
C PRO A 148 7.13 7.82 7.65
N HIS A 149 6.33 8.77 8.14
CA HIS A 149 6.58 10.21 8.06
C HIS A 149 7.28 10.78 9.31
N SER A 150 7.73 9.92 10.21
CA SER A 150 8.49 10.33 11.39
C SER A 150 9.96 10.52 11.01
N PRO A 151 10.63 11.61 11.47
CA PRO A 151 12.08 11.76 11.32
C PRO A 151 12.91 10.64 11.97
N ARG A 152 12.26 9.83 12.82
CA ARG A 152 12.89 8.68 13.50
C ARG A 152 12.66 7.37 12.77
N TYR A 153 11.84 7.35 11.71
CA TYR A 153 11.38 6.13 11.06
C TYR A 153 12.55 5.25 10.59
N ALA A 154 13.49 5.84 9.84
CA ALA A 154 14.68 5.12 9.37
C ALA A 154 15.52 4.52 10.52
N THR A 155 15.67 5.26 11.62
CA THR A 155 16.40 4.77 12.80
C THR A 155 15.62 3.65 13.51
N GLU A 156 14.30 3.77 13.62
CA GLU A 156 13.45 2.75 14.24
C GLU A 156 13.40 1.45 13.43
N LEU A 157 13.49 1.51 12.11
CA LEU A 157 13.65 0.34 11.24
C LEU A 157 14.98 -0.37 11.51
N LYS A 158 16.10 0.37 11.55
CA LYS A 158 17.42 -0.18 11.86
C LYS A 158 17.48 -0.84 13.24
N ASP A 159 16.81 -0.23 14.23
CA ASP A 159 16.72 -0.79 15.57
C ASP A 159 15.89 -2.09 15.61
N LEU A 160 14.80 -2.16 14.84
CA LEU A 160 14.02 -3.38 14.68
C LEU A 160 14.84 -4.49 14.02
N LEU A 161 15.57 -4.15 12.95
CA LEU A 161 16.39 -5.11 12.21
C LEU A 161 17.56 -5.62 13.06
N ARG A 162 18.24 -4.76 13.83
CA ARG A 162 19.30 -5.18 14.75
C ARG A 162 18.79 -6.10 15.87
N GLY A 163 17.54 -5.90 16.29
CA GLY A 163 16.85 -6.75 17.26
C GLY A 163 16.24 -8.02 16.67
N SER A 164 16.37 -8.24 15.36
CA SER A 164 15.89 -9.41 14.64
C SER A 164 17.01 -10.45 14.49
N GLY A 165 16.65 -11.72 14.53
CA GLY A 165 17.59 -12.79 14.18
C GLY A 165 17.75 -12.91 12.67
N THR A 166 18.77 -13.62 12.20
CA THR A 166 19.02 -13.84 10.76
C THR A 166 17.84 -14.46 10.01
N ASN A 167 16.95 -15.19 10.71
CA ASN A 167 15.76 -15.85 10.17
C ASN A 167 14.45 -15.28 10.76
N ASP A 168 14.42 -14.00 11.09
CA ASP A 168 13.17 -13.36 11.53
C ASP A 168 12.20 -13.25 10.36
N PRO A 169 10.96 -13.78 10.45
CA PRO A 169 9.99 -13.72 9.36
C PRO A 169 9.60 -12.30 8.97
N LEU A 170 9.81 -11.31 9.85
CA LEU A 170 9.53 -9.90 9.57
C LEU A 170 10.68 -9.18 8.84
N GLY A 171 11.85 -9.83 8.71
CA GLY A 171 13.08 -9.18 8.28
C GLY A 171 12.99 -8.56 6.89
N ASP A 172 12.39 -9.28 5.95
CA ASP A 172 12.15 -8.85 4.57
C ASP A 172 11.21 -7.64 4.47
N ASN A 173 10.18 -7.59 5.31
CA ASN A 173 9.22 -6.48 5.39
C ASN A 173 9.88 -5.21 5.95
N ILE A 174 10.80 -5.35 6.90
CA ILE A 174 11.61 -4.23 7.40
C ILE A 174 12.57 -3.74 6.31
N LEU A 175 13.24 -4.67 5.60
CA LEU A 175 14.13 -4.32 4.49
C LEU A 175 13.38 -3.65 3.33
N LEU A 176 12.15 -4.10 3.04
CA LEU A 176 11.27 -3.46 2.06
C LEU A 176 10.96 -2.02 2.47
N ALA A 177 10.62 -1.81 3.74
CA ALA A 177 10.38 -0.47 4.28
C ALA A 177 11.63 0.43 4.17
N GLU A 178 12.83 -0.09 4.43
CA GLU A 178 14.08 0.65 4.23
C GLU A 178 14.34 0.98 2.75
N ALA A 179 14.14 0.02 1.85
CA ALA A 179 14.34 0.23 0.41
C ALA A 179 13.42 1.35 -0.14
N LYS A 180 12.19 1.45 0.37
CA LYS A 180 11.23 2.49 -0.02
C LYS A 180 11.68 3.91 0.35
N LEU A 181 12.55 4.08 1.35
CA LEU A 181 13.09 5.38 1.79
C LEU A 181 14.21 5.90 0.88
N ILE A 182 14.78 5.08 -0.01
CA ILE A 182 15.89 5.49 -0.87
C ILE A 182 15.41 6.59 -1.81
N ALA A 183 16.11 7.73 -1.86
CA ALA A 183 15.74 8.83 -2.75
C ALA A 183 16.13 8.56 -4.21
N ASP A 184 17.31 7.99 -4.42
CA ASP A 184 17.83 7.59 -5.73
C ASP A 184 16.98 6.43 -6.31
N GLU A 185 16.28 6.70 -7.40
CA GLU A 185 15.36 5.74 -8.03
C GLU A 185 16.10 4.53 -8.62
N GLN A 186 17.34 4.69 -9.08
CA GLN A 186 18.14 3.58 -9.62
C GLN A 186 18.62 2.67 -8.49
N LEU A 187 19.17 3.25 -7.43
CA LEU A 187 19.57 2.48 -6.23
C LEU A 187 18.36 1.80 -5.57
N LYS A 188 17.21 2.48 -5.54
CA LYS A 188 15.95 1.88 -5.06
C LYS A 188 15.55 0.67 -5.90
N ALA A 189 15.62 0.77 -7.22
CA ALA A 189 15.31 -0.33 -8.12
C ALA A 189 16.22 -1.54 -7.87
N GLU A 190 17.53 -1.30 -7.73
CA GLU A 190 18.51 -2.34 -7.41
C GLU A 190 18.20 -3.01 -6.07
N LYS A 191 17.90 -2.24 -5.02
CA LYS A 191 17.59 -2.80 -3.69
C LYS A 191 16.27 -3.58 -3.66
N LEU A 192 15.25 -3.14 -4.39
CA LEU A 192 14.00 -3.89 -4.53
C LEU A 192 14.20 -5.20 -5.29
N ALA A 193 15.02 -5.18 -6.36
CA ALA A 193 15.38 -6.39 -7.10
C ALA A 193 16.15 -7.38 -6.22
N GLU A 194 17.21 -6.92 -5.53
CA GLU A 194 17.99 -7.74 -4.60
C GLU A 194 17.12 -8.36 -3.49
N LEU A 195 16.16 -7.60 -2.96
CA LEU A 195 15.27 -8.08 -1.90
C LEU A 195 14.34 -9.18 -2.42
N HIS A 196 13.74 -8.98 -3.60
CA HIS A 196 12.94 -10.01 -4.24
C HIS A 196 13.77 -11.28 -4.52
N GLU A 197 14.98 -11.15 -5.07
CA GLU A 197 15.83 -12.31 -5.36
C GLU A 197 16.17 -13.13 -4.11
N LYS A 198 16.40 -12.46 -2.98
CA LYS A 198 16.78 -13.12 -1.71
C LYS A 198 15.61 -13.73 -0.95
N SER A 199 14.40 -13.19 -1.11
CA SER A 199 13.21 -13.54 -0.32
C SER A 199 11.98 -13.77 -1.21
N TRP A 200 12.16 -14.37 -2.39
CA TRP A 200 11.14 -14.41 -3.43
C TRP A 200 9.85 -15.13 -3.00
N ASP A 201 9.94 -16.03 -2.01
CA ASP A 201 8.85 -16.85 -1.48
C ASP A 201 8.14 -16.22 -0.27
N THR A 202 8.59 -15.05 0.19
CA THR A 202 7.99 -14.33 1.31
C THR A 202 7.07 -13.20 0.85
N ASP A 203 6.22 -12.69 1.76
CA ASP A 203 5.32 -11.59 1.43
C ASP A 203 6.05 -10.27 1.16
N GLY A 204 7.16 -9.99 1.85
CA GLY A 204 8.01 -8.82 1.61
C GLY A 204 8.75 -8.90 0.27
N GLY A 205 9.26 -10.07 -0.13
CA GLY A 205 9.90 -10.22 -1.44
C GLY A 205 8.92 -10.18 -2.61
N MET A 206 7.70 -10.70 -2.45
CA MET A 206 6.60 -10.47 -3.41
C MET A 206 6.30 -8.98 -3.52
N GLN A 207 6.11 -8.27 -2.39
CA GLN A 207 5.84 -6.84 -2.40
C GLN A 207 7.00 -6.03 -3.00
N ALA A 208 8.25 -6.44 -2.82
CA ALA A 208 9.40 -5.81 -3.44
C ALA A 208 9.33 -5.83 -4.98
N LEU A 209 8.92 -6.96 -5.57
CA LEU A 209 8.72 -7.06 -7.03
C LEU A 209 7.55 -6.19 -7.51
N TYR A 210 6.48 -6.11 -6.71
CA TYR A 210 5.36 -5.21 -7.01
C TYR A 210 5.80 -3.74 -7.02
N GLU A 211 6.49 -3.29 -5.98
CA GLU A 211 7.00 -1.92 -5.85
C GLU A 211 8.04 -1.61 -6.96
N LEU A 212 8.87 -2.58 -7.35
CA LEU A 212 9.79 -2.45 -8.48
C LEU A 212 9.03 -2.23 -9.80
N GLY A 213 7.93 -2.95 -10.01
CA GLY A 213 7.06 -2.76 -11.17
C GLY A 213 6.49 -1.34 -11.24
N LEU A 214 5.97 -0.83 -10.12
CA LEU A 214 5.46 0.55 -10.04
C LEU A 214 6.55 1.60 -10.29
N LEU A 215 7.74 1.40 -9.70
CA LEU A 215 8.89 2.29 -9.88
C LEU A 215 9.30 2.37 -11.35
N LYS A 216 9.38 1.23 -12.05
CA LYS A 216 9.73 1.18 -13.47
C LYS A 216 8.69 1.84 -14.38
N ILE A 217 7.40 1.75 -14.04
CA ILE A 217 6.35 2.54 -14.73
C ILE A 217 6.61 4.03 -14.55
N GLY A 218 6.94 4.47 -13.33
CA GLY A 218 7.29 5.85 -13.03
C GLY A 218 8.50 6.34 -13.85
N LEU A 219 9.60 5.58 -13.81
CA LEU A 219 10.82 5.85 -14.58
C LEU A 219 10.54 5.97 -16.08
N TRP A 220 9.72 5.08 -16.64
CA TRP A 220 9.29 5.15 -18.04
C TRP A 220 8.52 6.44 -18.35
N ARG A 221 7.54 6.80 -17.52
CA ARG A 221 6.71 8.02 -17.72
C ARG A 221 7.55 9.30 -17.67
N GLN A 222 8.61 9.32 -16.87
CA GLN A 222 9.52 10.45 -16.77
C GLN A 222 10.51 10.55 -17.94
N GLN A 223 10.70 9.49 -18.73
CA GLN A 223 11.61 9.55 -19.88
C GLN A 223 11.11 10.52 -20.95
N SER A 224 12.00 11.43 -21.35
CA SER A 224 11.76 12.38 -22.43
C SER A 224 11.53 11.65 -23.76
N GLU A 225 10.65 12.20 -24.58
CA GLU A 225 10.46 11.76 -25.97
C GLU A 225 11.70 12.01 -26.84
N SER A 226 12.60 12.90 -26.39
CA SER A 226 13.87 13.18 -27.07
C SER A 226 14.89 12.05 -26.95
N ASN A 227 14.67 11.03 -26.10
CA ASN A 227 15.49 9.83 -26.04
C ASN A 227 14.63 8.56 -26.20
N PRO A 228 14.19 8.26 -27.43
CA PRO A 228 13.22 7.19 -27.70
C PRO A 228 13.76 5.80 -27.34
N GLU A 229 15.06 5.56 -27.53
CA GLU A 229 15.70 4.28 -27.18
C GLU A 229 15.65 4.01 -25.67
N GLN A 230 15.99 5.02 -24.85
CA GLN A 230 15.92 4.90 -23.40
C GLN A 230 14.47 4.72 -22.91
N LYS A 231 13.51 5.42 -23.53
CA LYS A 231 12.08 5.26 -23.23
C LYS A 231 11.57 3.88 -23.60
N LYS A 232 11.99 3.31 -24.74
CA LYS A 232 11.66 1.94 -25.17
C LYS A 232 12.26 0.90 -24.22
N LYS A 233 13.51 1.08 -23.80
CA LYS A 233 14.17 0.23 -22.80
C LYS A 233 13.43 0.25 -21.45
N ALA A 234 13.11 1.42 -20.93
CA ALA A 234 12.37 1.56 -19.67
C ALA A 234 10.98 0.92 -19.74
N LEU A 235 10.28 1.07 -20.87
CA LEU A 235 8.99 0.40 -21.10
C LEU A 235 9.14 -1.12 -21.10
N ALA A 236 10.14 -1.65 -21.82
CA ALA A 236 10.40 -3.09 -21.86
C ALA A 236 10.70 -3.66 -20.47
N GLU A 237 11.51 -2.96 -19.67
CA GLU A 237 11.82 -3.36 -18.30
C GLU A 237 10.59 -3.34 -17.38
N ALA A 238 9.74 -2.31 -17.48
CA ALA A 238 8.49 -2.25 -16.73
C ALA A 238 7.58 -3.43 -17.08
N ARG A 239 7.33 -3.66 -18.39
CA ARG A 239 6.49 -4.77 -18.86
C ARG A 239 7.05 -6.13 -18.44
N ALA A 240 8.36 -6.34 -18.57
CA ALA A 240 9.01 -7.59 -18.16
C ALA A 240 8.85 -7.85 -16.66
N THR A 241 8.97 -6.81 -15.83
CA THR A 241 8.81 -6.91 -14.37
C THR A 241 7.38 -7.28 -13.99
N LEU A 242 6.38 -6.59 -14.56
CA LEU A 242 4.96 -6.89 -14.31
C LEU A 242 4.57 -8.29 -14.81
N THR A 243 5.09 -8.70 -15.97
CA THR A 243 4.88 -10.05 -16.52
C THR A 243 5.48 -11.12 -15.60
N SER A 244 6.69 -10.89 -15.10
CA SER A 244 7.31 -11.78 -14.12
C SER A 244 6.49 -11.87 -12.84
N PHE A 245 5.97 -10.75 -12.35
CA PHE A 245 5.11 -10.73 -11.17
C PHE A 245 3.85 -11.59 -11.36
N ILE A 246 3.11 -11.43 -12.47
CA ILE A 246 1.91 -12.23 -12.74
C ILE A 246 2.23 -13.72 -12.82
N ARG A 247 3.38 -14.07 -13.41
CA ARG A 247 3.82 -15.46 -13.52
C ARG A 247 4.17 -16.08 -12.17
N LEU A 248 4.87 -15.33 -11.31
CA LEU A 248 5.33 -15.82 -10.01
C LEU A 248 4.23 -15.79 -8.95
N PHE A 249 3.34 -14.80 -9.01
CA PHE A 249 2.33 -14.53 -7.99
C PHE A 249 0.93 -14.33 -8.57
N PRO A 250 0.40 -15.31 -9.33
CA PRO A 250 -0.90 -15.16 -10.00
C PRO A 250 -2.07 -14.99 -9.03
N ASP A 251 -1.95 -15.55 -7.83
CA ASP A 251 -2.98 -15.52 -6.78
C ASP A 251 -2.75 -14.41 -5.73
N SER A 252 -1.74 -13.56 -5.94
CA SER A 252 -1.46 -12.44 -5.05
C SER A 252 -2.60 -11.42 -5.07
N PHE A 253 -2.83 -10.76 -3.94
CA PHE A 253 -3.76 -9.64 -3.84
C PHE A 253 -3.40 -8.46 -4.76
N CYS A 254 -2.16 -8.38 -5.23
CA CYS A 254 -1.70 -7.38 -6.20
C CYS A 254 -1.95 -7.79 -7.66
N ALA A 255 -2.22 -9.06 -7.95
CA ALA A 255 -2.19 -9.60 -9.31
C ALA A 255 -3.11 -8.85 -10.28
N GLU A 256 -4.35 -8.55 -9.87
CA GLU A 256 -5.29 -7.79 -10.69
C GLU A 256 -4.80 -6.37 -11.00
N GLN A 257 -4.19 -5.70 -10.03
CA GLN A 257 -3.62 -4.37 -10.26
C GLN A 257 -2.41 -4.43 -11.20
N VAL A 258 -1.59 -5.49 -11.09
CA VAL A 258 -0.46 -5.70 -11.99
C VAL A 258 -0.93 -5.98 -13.41
N LYS A 259 -2.00 -6.75 -13.60
CA LYS A 259 -2.65 -6.97 -14.90
C LYS A 259 -3.16 -5.65 -15.48
N GLU A 260 -3.92 -4.88 -14.72
CA GLU A 260 -4.44 -3.58 -15.15
C GLU A 260 -3.29 -2.61 -15.51
N ASN A 261 -2.22 -2.58 -14.72
CA ASN A 261 -1.05 -1.77 -15.02
C ASN A 261 -0.38 -2.20 -16.33
N LEU A 262 -0.25 -3.52 -16.56
CA LEU A 262 0.37 -4.06 -17.77
C LEU A 262 -0.46 -3.80 -19.03
N GLU A 263 -1.78 -3.90 -18.93
CA GLU A 263 -2.73 -3.58 -20.01
C GLU A 263 -2.71 -2.10 -20.37
N ASN A 264 -2.54 -1.22 -19.39
CA ASN A 264 -2.45 0.23 -19.59
C ASN A 264 -1.08 0.70 -20.10
N LEU A 265 -0.07 -0.17 -20.15
CA LEU A 265 1.22 0.15 -20.76
C LEU A 265 1.16 -0.07 -22.28
N PRO A 266 1.76 0.81 -23.10
CA PRO A 266 1.84 0.59 -24.53
C PRO A 266 2.46 -0.78 -24.87
N THR A 267 1.87 -1.47 -25.84
CA THR A 267 2.50 -2.58 -26.54
C THR A 267 3.45 -1.97 -27.55
N GLY A 268 4.72 -1.81 -27.20
CA GLY A 268 5.68 -1.08 -28.04
C GLY A 268 5.75 -1.66 -29.45
N ASP A 269 5.63 -0.79 -30.44
CA ASP A 269 6.14 -1.01 -31.80
C ASP A 269 7.65 -0.69 -31.84
#